data_AF-A0A7X5WLJ8-F1
#
_entry.id   AF-A0A7X5WLJ8-F1
#
_cell.length_a   1.000
_cell.length_b   1.000
_cell.length_c   1.000
_cell.angle_alpha   90.00
_cell.angle_beta   90.00
_cell.angle_gamma   90.00
#
_symmetry.space_group_name_H-M   'P 1'
#
loop_
_entity.id
_entity.type
_entity.pdbx_description
1 polymer ?
#
loop_
_entity_poly.entity_id
_entity_poly.type
_entity_poly.pdbx_seq_one_letter_code
_entity_poly.pdbx_strand_id
1 'polypeptide(L)' 'FGTHLAVVEVDPDTGNVELLRYVGVDDCGNVVNPMIVDGQIHGGIAQGIGQALFEEAV' A
#
# COMPACT_ATOMS: atom_id res chain seq x y z
N PHE A 1 -2.87 14.51 4.41
CA PHE A 1 -1.55 14.30 3.79
C PHE A 1 -0.93 13.09 4.44
N GLY A 2 -0.14 12.29 3.73
CA GLY A 2 0.35 11.02 4.27
C GLY A 2 1.79 10.71 3.89
N THR A 3 2.38 9.75 4.58
CA THR A 3 3.70 9.21 4.28
C THR A 3 3.66 7.70 4.34
N HIS A 4 4.23 7.07 3.32
CA HIS A 4 4.19 5.63 3.14
C HIS A 4 5.61 5.09 2.99
N LEU A 5 5.88 3.97 3.65
CA LEU A 5 7.15 3.26 3.62
C LEU A 5 6.88 1.80 3.29
N ALA A 6 7.56 1.30 2.25
CA ALA A 6 7.54 -0.11 1.88
C ALA A 6 8.95 -0.68 2.07
N VAL A 7 9.04 -1.81 2.76
CA VAL A 7 10.22 -2.65 2.81
C VAL A 7 9.95 -3.83 1.90
N VAL A 8 10.79 -3.98 0.88
CA VAL A 8 10.66 -5.04 -0.12
C VAL A 8 11.98 -5.79 -0.25
N GLU A 9 11.89 -7.06 -0.62
CA GLU A 9 13.01 -7.84 -1.11
C GLU A 9 12.85 -8.06 -2.61
N VAL A 10 13.95 -8.04 -3.35
CA VAL A 10 13.97 -8.28 -4.79
C VAL A 10 14.92 -9.43 -5.08
N ASP A 11 14.40 -10.47 -5.72
CA ASP A 11 15.21 -11.56 -6.24
C ASP A 11 16.03 -11.04 -7.44
N PRO A 12 17.39 -11.08 -7.38
CA PRO A 12 18.24 -10.53 -8.43
C PRO A 12 18.20 -11.33 -9.74
N ASP A 13 17.82 -12.60 -9.70
CA ASP A 13 17.81 -13.49 -10.86
C ASP A 13 16.47 -13.40 -11.60
N THR A 14 15.37 -13.24 -10.87
CA THR A 14 14.00 -13.25 -11.44
C THR A 14 13.35 -11.87 -11.51
N GLY A 15 13.84 -10.91 -10.72
CA GLY A 15 13.21 -9.59 -10.56
C GLY A 15 11.92 -9.63 -9.73
N ASN A 16 11.55 -10.78 -9.15
CA ASN A 16 10.37 -10.90 -8.31
C ASN A 16 10.51 -10.03 -7.06
N VAL A 17 9.46 -9.29 -6.73
CA VAL A 17 9.42 -8.37 -5.59
C VAL A 17 8.51 -8.95 -4.51
N GLU A 18 9.04 -9.17 -3.31
CA GLU A 18 8.27 -9.56 -2.13
C GLU A 18 8.07 -8.36 -1.21
N LEU A 19 6.83 -8.07 -0.82
CA LEU A 19 6.51 -7.03 0.14
C LEU A 19 6.64 -7.56 1.57
N LEU A 20 7.73 -7.22 2.24
CA LEU A 20 8.01 -7.66 3.63
C LEU A 20 7.23 -6.85 4.66
N ARG A 21 7.12 -5.54 4.46
CA ARG A 21 6.40 -4.64 5.37
C ARG A 21 5.91 -3.39 4.68
N TYR A 22 4.73 -2.94 5.05
CA TYR A 22 4.17 -1.65 4.65
C TYR A 22 3.78 -0.84 5.89
N VAL A 23 4.14 0.44 5.92
CA VAL A 23 3.73 1.38 6.95
C VAL A 23 3.17 2.63 6.27
N GLY A 24 1.88 2.90 6.50
CA GLY A 24 1.21 4.13 6.08
C GLY A 24 0.88 4.98 7.30
N VAL A 25 1.07 6.30 7.17
CA VAL A 25 0.58 7.30 8.12
C VAL A 25 -0.21 8.33 7.32
N ASP A 26 -1.49 8.46 7.62
CA ASP A 26 -2.40 9.36 6.93
C ASP A 26 -2.98 10.40 7.90
N ASP A 27 -2.74 11.69 7.62
CA ASP A 27 -3.48 12.79 8.22
C ASP A 27 -4.78 13.00 7.44
N CYS A 28 -5.87 12.53 8.05
CA CYS A 28 -7.24 12.65 7.56
C CYS A 28 -7.99 13.86 8.16
N GLY A 29 -7.32 14.75 8.87
CA GLY A 29 -7.95 15.83 9.63
C GLY A 29 -8.95 15.30 10.66
N ASN A 30 -10.15 15.87 10.70
CA ASN A 30 -11.20 15.41 11.60
C ASN A 30 -11.89 14.16 11.03
N VAL A 31 -11.62 13.00 11.64
CA VAL A 31 -12.18 11.71 11.25
C VAL A 31 -13.65 11.62 11.68
N VAL A 32 -14.56 11.57 10.71
CA VAL A 32 -16.00 11.44 10.96
C VAL A 32 -16.37 10.02 11.40
N ASN A 33 -15.80 9.00 10.75
CA ASN A 33 -16.01 7.60 11.10
C ASN A 33 -14.68 6.83 11.02
N PRO A 34 -14.10 6.43 12.17
CA PRO A 34 -12.82 5.74 12.21
C PRO A 34 -12.82 4.40 11.47
N MET A 35 -13.89 3.62 11.54
CA MET A 35 -13.94 2.31 10.87
C MET A 35 -13.95 2.44 9.35
N ILE A 36 -14.65 3.44 8.82
CA ILE A 36 -14.68 3.69 7.37
C ILE A 36 -13.30 4.16 6.91
N VAL A 37 -12.69 5.12 7.62
CA VAL A 37 -11.37 5.64 7.27
C VAL A 37 -10.32 4.52 7.30
N ASP A 38 -10.32 3.69 8.33
CA ASP A 38 -9.40 2.55 8.43
C ASP A 38 -9.58 1.57 7.26
N GLY A 39 -10.83 1.27 6.89
CA GLY A 39 -11.12 0.42 5.72
C GLY A 39 -10.67 1.05 4.39
N GLN A 40 -10.82 2.37 4.24
CA GLN A 40 -10.36 3.08 3.04
C GLN A 40 -8.82 3.08 2.94
N ILE A 41 -8.11 3.28 4.06
CA ILE A 41 -6.64 3.24 4.09
C ILE A 41 -6.15 1.85 3.67
N HIS A 42 -6.67 0.78 4.30
CA HIS A 42 -6.28 -0.58 3.94
C HIS A 42 -6.62 -0.93 2.49
N GLY A 43 -7.83 -0.58 2.03
CA GLY A 43 -8.29 -0.85 0.66
C GLY A 43 -7.43 -0.13 -0.37
N GLY A 44 -7.14 1.15 -0.15
CA GLY A 44 -6.28 1.95 -1.04
C GLY A 44 -4.84 1.45 -1.08
N ILE A 45 -4.26 1.07 0.06
CA ILE A 45 -2.92 0.47 0.13
C ILE A 45 -2.89 -0.86 -0.63
N ALA A 46 -3.87 -1.75 -0.40
CA ALA A 46 -3.95 -3.03 -1.08
C ALA A 46 -4.11 -2.86 -2.60
N GLN A 47 -4.96 -1.93 -3.04
CA GLN A 47 -5.14 -1.60 -4.45
C GLN A 47 -3.84 -1.06 -5.05
N GLY A 48 -3.15 -0.12 -4.38
CA GLY A 48 -1.90 0.44 -4.87
C GLY A 48 -0.78 -0.60 -4.99
N ILE A 49 -0.68 -1.53 -4.03
CA ILE A 49 0.26 -2.65 -4.10
C ILE A 49 -0.12 -3.58 -5.26
N GLY A 50 -1.41 -3.91 -5.40
CA GLY A 50 -1.97 -4.69 -6.50
C GLY A 50 -1.54 -4.14 -7.85
N GLN A 51 -1.81 -2.85 -8.03
CA GLN A 51 -1.51 -2.14 -9.26
C GLN A 51 -0.01 -2.04 -9.54
N ALA A 52 0.82 -1.82 -8.51
CA ALA A 52 2.25 -1.65 -8.70
C ALA A 52 2.99 -2.97 -8.99
N LEU A 53 2.53 -4.09 -8.44
CA LEU A 53 3.26 -5.36 -8.49
C LEU A 53 2.63 -6.42 -9.40
N PHE A 54 1.32 -6.35 -9.68
CA PHE A 54 0.59 -7.46 -10.28
C PHE A 54 -0.28 -7.09 -11.48
N GLU A 55 -0.82 -5.88 -11.54
CA GLU A 55 -1.71 -5.49 -12.63
C GLU A 55 -0.92 -5.08 -13.89
N GLU A 56 -1.35 -5.60 -15.04
CA GLU A 56 -0.86 -5.22 -16.37
C GLU A 56 -2.05 -5.21 -17.34
N ALA A 57 -2.05 -4.28 -18.31
CA ALA A 57 -3.02 -4.25 -19.40
C ALA A 57 -2.28 -4.30 -20.73
N VAL A 58 -2.72 -5.19 -21.63
CA VAL A 58 -2.13 -5.42 -22.96
C VAL A 58 -3.10 -4.99 -24.05
#